data_AF-A0A534QXG4-F1
#
_entry.id   AF-A0A534QXG4-F1
#
_cell.length_a   1.000
_cell.length_b   1.000
_cell.length_c   1.000
_cell.angle_alpha   90.00
_cell.angle_beta   90.00
_cell.angle_gamma   90.00
#
_symmetry.space_group_name_H-M   'P 1'
#
loop_
_entity.id
_entity.type
_entity.pdbx_description
1 polymer ?
#
loop_
_entity_poly.entity_id
_entity_poly.type
_entity_poly.pdbx_seq_one_letter_code
_entity_poly.pdbx_strand_id
1 'polypeptide(L)'
;MDQLSRFVTRNARTIEFVTLALAAAGVYAAFTMPTSVFPQTDFPRVVVLVDSGVMPADQMMATITRPIEEAMNDIPGVASIRSATSRGSAE
;
A
#
# COMPACT_ATOMS: atom_id res chain seq x y z
N MET A 1 -17.06 38.63 -26.53
CA MET A 1 -17.75 37.36 -26.85
C MET A 1 -17.46 36.91 -28.29
N ASP A 2 -17.39 37.83 -29.26
CA ASP A 2 -17.18 37.47 -30.69
C ASP A 2 -15.82 36.88 -31.05
N GLN A 3 -14.74 37.23 -30.34
CA GLN A 3 -13.39 36.75 -30.67
C GLN A 3 -13.21 35.25 -30.38
N LEU A 4 -13.82 34.76 -29.29
CA LEU A 4 -13.77 33.34 -28.93
C LEU A 4 -14.54 32.50 -29.96
N SER A 5 -15.75 32.93 -30.31
CA SER A 5 -16.58 32.25 -31.32
C SER A 5 -15.87 32.16 -32.68
N ARG A 6 -15.22 33.25 -33.11
CA ARG A 6 -14.47 33.32 -34.37
C ARG A 6 -13.21 32.44 -34.35
N PHE A 7 -12.54 32.33 -33.22
CA PHE A 7 -11.40 31.43 -33.03
C PHE A 7 -11.82 29.95 -33.08
N VAL A 8 -12.92 29.61 -32.41
CA VAL A 8 -13.48 28.26 -32.40
C VAL A 8 -13.92 27.82 -33.79
N THR A 9 -14.61 28.67 -34.55
CA THR A 9 -15.02 28.34 -35.93
C THR A 9 -13.83 28.25 -36.88
N ARG A 10 -12.80 29.10 -36.72
CA ARG A 10 -11.58 29.05 -37.54
C ARG A 10 -10.79 27.75 -37.32
N ASN A 11 -10.73 27.28 -36.08
CA ASN A 11 -9.94 26.11 -35.67
C ASN A 11 -10.80 24.87 -35.39
N ALA A 12 -12.05 24.85 -35.87
CA ALA A 12 -13.04 23.84 -35.54
C ALA A 12 -12.55 22.40 -35.77
N ARG A 13 -11.83 22.15 -36.87
CA ARG A 13 -11.25 20.84 -37.19
C ARG A 13 -10.21 20.37 -36.18
N THR A 14 -9.36 21.28 -35.71
CA THR A 14 -8.35 20.96 -34.69
C THR A 14 -9.02 20.67 -33.35
N ILE A 15 -10.04 21.47 -32.99
CA ILE A 15 -10.81 21.27 -31.76
C ILE A 15 -11.55 19.93 -31.79
N GLU A 16 -12.20 19.60 -32.91
CA GLU A 16 -12.88 18.31 -33.11
C GLU A 16 -11.92 17.14 -33.01
N PHE A 17 -10.76 17.22 -33.68
CA PHE A 17 -9.73 16.19 -33.61
C PHE A 17 -9.22 15.96 -32.18
N VAL A 18 -8.90 17.03 -31.47
CA VAL A 18 -8.42 16.96 -30.08
C VAL A 18 -9.51 16.37 -29.18
N THR A 19 -10.76 16.75 -29.38
CA THR A 19 -11.91 16.23 -28.63
C THR A 19 -12.08 14.73 -28.85
N LEU A 20 -12.02 14.27 -30.11
CA LEU A 20 -12.09 12.86 -30.46
C LEU A 20 -10.91 12.06 -29.90
N ALA A 21 -9.70 12.60 -29.99
CA ALA A 21 -8.51 11.95 -29.44
C ALA A 21 -8.60 11.79 -27.92
N LEU A 22 -9.07 12.83 -27.20
CA LEU A 22 -9.33 12.77 -25.76
C LEU A 22 -10.42 11.77 -25.41
N ALA A 23 -11.52 11.72 -26.18
CA ALA A 23 -12.58 10.76 -25.97
C ALA A 23 -12.07 9.32 -26.15
N ALA A 24 -11.28 9.05 -27.21
CA ALA A 24 -10.68 7.74 -27.44
C ALA A 24 -9.70 7.34 -26.33
N ALA A 25 -8.87 8.27 -25.87
CA ALA A 25 -7.96 8.03 -24.75
C ALA A 25 -8.72 7.73 -23.45
N GLY A 26 -9.82 8.44 -23.19
CA GLY A 26 -10.69 8.18 -22.04
C GLY A 26 -11.36 6.81 -22.08
N VAL A 27 -11.85 6.39 -23.26
CA VAL A 27 -12.41 5.04 -23.47
C VAL A 27 -11.34 3.98 -23.22
N TYR A 28 -10.13 4.16 -23.76
CA TYR A 28 -9.03 3.24 -23.52
C TYR A 28 -8.67 3.15 -22.03
N ALA A 29 -8.57 4.29 -21.33
CA ALA A 29 -8.30 4.34 -19.90
C ALA A 29 -9.40 3.62 -19.11
N ALA A 30 -10.68 3.83 -19.44
CA ALA A 30 -11.79 3.19 -18.75
C ALA A 30 -11.75 1.65 -18.80
N PHE A 31 -11.26 1.07 -19.90
CA PHE A 31 -11.13 -0.38 -20.04
C PHE A 31 -9.80 -0.95 -19.52
N THR A 32 -8.76 -0.11 -19.39
CA THR A 32 -7.43 -0.57 -18.92
C THR A 32 -7.19 -0.29 -17.44
N MET A 33 -7.98 0.57 -16.81
CA MET A 33 -7.81 0.92 -15.41
C MET A 33 -8.17 -0.28 -14.52
N PRO A 34 -7.24 -0.76 -13.69
CA PRO A 34 -7.51 -1.89 -12.80
C PRO A 34 -8.55 -1.51 -11.74
N THR A 35 -9.60 -2.32 -11.64
CA THR A 35 -10.62 -2.16 -10.60
C THR A 35 -10.26 -3.02 -9.39
N SER A 36 -10.12 -2.41 -8.22
CA SER A 36 -9.98 -3.13 -6.95
C SER A 36 -11.21 -2.89 -6.09
N VAL A 37 -11.73 -3.96 -5.47
CA VAL A 37 -12.88 -3.89 -4.54
C VAL A 37 -12.53 -3.12 -3.28
N PHE A 38 -11.25 -3.13 -2.91
CA PHE A 38 -10.73 -2.39 -1.77
C PHE A 38 -9.71 -1.36 -2.24
N PRO A 39 -9.66 -0.16 -1.62
CA PRO A 39 -8.54 0.74 -1.82
C PRO A 39 -7.24 0.03 -1.41
N GLN A 40 -6.13 0.35 -2.09
CA GLN A 40 -4.81 -0.08 -1.62
C GLN A 40 -4.60 0.51 -0.23
N THR A 41 -4.69 -0.34 0.78
CA THR A 41 -4.48 0.02 2.18
C THR A 41 -3.26 -0.74 2.64
N ASP A 42 -2.12 -0.04 2.70
CA ASP A 42 -0.90 -0.62 3.22
C ASP A 42 -0.96 -0.61 4.74
N PHE A 43 -1.14 -1.79 5.33
CA PHE A 43 -0.93 -2.02 6.76
C PHE A 43 0.48 -2.60 6.93
N PRO A 44 1.53 -1.77 7.08
CA PRO A 44 2.89 -2.26 7.20
C PRO A 44 3.01 -3.15 8.45
N ARG A 45 3.26 -4.44 8.23
CA ARG A 45 3.45 -5.43 9.29
C ARG A 45 4.78 -6.13 9.10
N VAL A 46 5.59 -6.10 10.14
CA VAL A 46 6.82 -6.90 10.25
C VAL A 46 6.51 -8.12 11.10
N VAL A 47 6.91 -9.30 10.65
CA VAL A 47 6.73 -10.57 11.38
C VAL A 47 8.12 -11.13 11.65
N VAL A 48 8.42 -11.44 12.92
CA VAL A 48 9.71 -11.94 13.36
C VAL A 48 9.51 -13.37 13.87
N LEU A 49 10.00 -14.35 13.11
CA LEU A 49 9.88 -15.77 13.48
C LEU A 49 11.20 -16.25 14.09
N VAL A 50 11.14 -16.81 15.29
CA VAL A 50 12.32 -17.34 15.98
C VAL A 50 12.08 -18.80 16.37
N ASP A 51 13.04 -19.65 16.03
CA ASP A 51 13.07 -21.07 16.41
C ASP A 51 14.34 -21.34 17.25
N SER A 52 14.14 -22.01 18.38
CA SER A 52 15.16 -22.40 19.36
C SER A 52 15.10 -23.91 19.68
N GLY A 53 14.39 -24.69 18.86
CA GLY A 53 14.28 -26.14 18.98
C GLY A 53 13.38 -26.57 20.14
N VAL A 54 13.97 -26.98 21.26
CA VAL A 54 13.24 -27.57 22.40
C VAL A 54 13.20 -26.68 23.64
N MET A 55 13.60 -25.42 23.52
CA MET A 55 13.66 -24.47 24.62
C MET A 55 12.31 -24.40 25.36
N PRO A 56 12.29 -24.53 26.70
CA PRO A 56 11.08 -24.37 27.49
C PRO A 56 10.45 -22.98 27.28
N ALA A 57 9.11 -22.90 27.33
CA ALA A 57 8.39 -21.67 27.04
C ALA A 57 8.81 -20.50 27.97
N ASP A 58 9.03 -20.76 29.26
CA ASP A 58 9.45 -19.73 30.22
C ASP A 58 10.83 -19.15 29.87
N GLN A 59 11.75 -20.01 29.43
CA GLN A 59 13.09 -19.61 29.03
C GLN A 59 13.08 -18.89 27.69
N MET A 60 12.24 -19.34 26.74
CA MET A 60 12.02 -18.68 25.45
C MET A 60 11.48 -17.26 25.66
N MET A 61 10.48 -17.10 26.54
CA MET A 61 9.92 -15.80 26.86
C MET A 61 10.95 -14.85 27.46
N ALA A 62 11.72 -15.31 28.46
CA ALA A 62 12.69 -14.47 29.16
C ALA A 62 13.92 -14.12 28.32
N THR A 63 14.39 -15.04 27.47
CA THR A 63 15.69 -14.91 26.78
C THR A 63 15.55 -14.42 25.35
N ILE A 64 14.40 -14.67 24.70
CA ILE A 64 14.18 -14.34 23.28
C ILE A 64 13.08 -13.31 23.14
N THR A 65 11.85 -13.63 23.59
CA THR A 65 10.69 -12.77 23.33
C THR A 65 10.83 -11.39 23.99
N ARG A 66 11.15 -11.34 25.29
CA ARG A 66 11.26 -10.07 26.03
C ARG A 66 12.33 -9.13 25.47
N PRO A 67 13.57 -9.59 25.18
CA PRO A 67 14.56 -8.71 24.55
C PRO A 67 14.15 -8.19 23.17
N ILE A 68 13.45 -9.00 22.37
CA ILE A 68 12.94 -8.58 21.05
C ILE A 68 11.85 -7.52 21.23
N GLU A 69 10.90 -7.73 22.15
CA GLU A 69 9.86 -6.75 22.45
C GLU A 69 10.44 -5.41 22.92
N GLU A 70 11.39 -5.44 23.85
CA GLU A 70 12.07 -4.25 24.35
C GLU A 70 12.80 -3.52 23.21
N ALA A 71 13.55 -4.23 22.38
CA ALA A 71 14.25 -3.65 21.23
C ALA A 71 13.30 -3.08 20.16
N MET A 72 12.14 -3.71 19.94
CA MET A 72 11.13 -3.20 18.99
C MET A 72 10.37 -1.99 19.55
N ASN A 73 10.16 -1.92 20.86
CA ASN A 73 9.50 -0.80 21.51
C ASN A 73 10.33 0.49 21.45
N ASP A 74 11.66 0.36 21.41
CA ASP A 74 12.56 1.50 21.25
C ASP A 74 12.56 2.10 19.84
N ILE A 75 11.93 1.45 18.84
CA ILE A 75 11.90 1.92 17.46
C ILE A 75 10.79 2.99 17.27
N PRO A 76 11.13 4.22 16.85
CA PRO A 76 10.14 5.25 16.58
C PRO A 76 9.20 4.83 15.43
N GLY A 77 7.89 4.99 15.64
CA GLY A 77 6.86 4.72 14.63
C GLY A 77 6.22 3.33 14.70
N VAL A 78 6.60 2.49 15.67
CA VAL A 78 5.89 1.25 15.96
C VAL A 78 4.56 1.57 16.65
N ALA A 79 3.45 1.20 16.02
CA ALA A 79 2.10 1.46 16.54
C ALA A 79 1.62 0.37 17.52
N SER A 80 1.94 -0.88 17.25
CA SER A 80 1.59 -2.02 18.10
C SER A 80 2.58 -3.15 17.93
N ILE A 81 2.85 -3.84 19.04
CA ILE A 81 3.69 -5.04 19.10
C ILE A 81 2.82 -6.16 19.64
N ARG A 82 2.84 -7.32 18.99
CA ARG A 82 2.16 -8.53 19.45
C ARG A 82 3.13 -9.68 19.32
N SER A 83 3.32 -10.41 20.40
CA SER A 83 4.15 -11.60 20.45
C SER A 83 3.30 -12.82 20.83
N ALA A 84 3.70 -13.98 20.34
CA ALA A 84 3.23 -15.27 20.80
C ALA A 84 4.44 -16.19 21.02
N THR A 85 4.61 -16.66 22.25
CA THR A 85 5.70 -17.56 22.60
C THR A 85 5.15 -18.94 22.89
N SER A 86 5.80 -19.94 22.33
CA SER A 86 5.54 -21.35 22.58
C SER A 86 6.85 -22.08 22.91
N ARG A 87 6.77 -23.38 23.17
CA ARG A 87 7.96 -24.20 23.40
C ARG A 87 8.78 -24.25 22.11
N GLY A 88 10.01 -23.74 22.15
CA GLY A 88 10.91 -23.76 21.00
C GLY A 88 10.64 -22.71 19.93
N SER A 89 9.50 -22.02 19.92
CA SER A 89 9.16 -21.07 18.85
C SER A 89 8.55 -19.78 19.38
N ALA A 90 8.85 -18.65 18.73
CA ALA A 90 8.24 -17.35 18.98
C ALA A 90 7.91 -16.64 17.66
N GLU A 91 6.79 -15.92 17.64
CA GLU A 91 6.33 -15.07 16.54
C GLU A 91 5.84 -13.71 17.04
#